data_AF-A0A917BXS0-F1
#
_entry.id   AF-A0A917BXS0-F1
#
_cell.length_a   1.000
_cell.length_b   1.000
_cell.length_c   1.000
_cell.angle_alpha   90.00
_cell.angle_beta   90.00
_cell.angle_gamma   90.00
#
_symmetry.space_group_name_H-M   'P 1'
#
loop_
_entity.id
_entity.type
_entity.pdbx_description
1 polymer ?
#
loop_
_entity_poly.entity_id
_entity_poly.type
_entity_poly.pdbx_seq_one_letter_code
_entity_poly.pdbx_strand_id
1 'polypeptide(L)'
;MSIGVSKGGPLAAGNGGFVRRLIGPVTLPNRFDLTDGMNVLRMVAGLWYLPHVYQKLSGIEGSLKFFASAGLTPAPLFLGLAIVFESLAFIGLTFGLFTRWIGLVSFGCMAVAAYAILQTKGINWYWAKGGEEYLAFWAFASLAIAIDAWRKEQALAK
;
A
#
# COMPACT_ATOMS: atom_id res chain seq x y z
N MET A 1 -16.58 -10.36 -20.83
CA MET A 1 -15.45 -11.17 -20.35
C MET A 1 -15.72 -11.49 -18.89
N SER A 2 -16.10 -12.73 -18.59
CA SER A 2 -16.47 -13.16 -17.24
C SER A 2 -15.19 -13.38 -16.45
N ILE A 3 -14.96 -12.56 -15.42
CA ILE A 3 -13.87 -12.76 -14.46
C ILE A 3 -14.23 -14.06 -13.72
N GLY A 4 -13.40 -15.10 -13.86
CA GLY A 4 -13.62 -16.42 -13.29
C GLY A 4 -13.54 -16.41 -11.76
N VAL A 5 -14.55 -15.83 -11.11
CA VAL A 5 -14.75 -15.91 -9.67
C VAL A 5 -15.33 -17.29 -9.39
N SER A 6 -14.49 -18.20 -8.91
CA SER A 6 -14.93 -19.45 -8.30
C SER A 6 -15.95 -19.14 -7.21
N LYS A 7 -17.18 -19.65 -7.37
CA LYS A 7 -18.25 -19.51 -6.38
C LYS A 7 -17.85 -20.25 -5.10
N GLY A 8 -17.31 -19.53 -4.13
CA GLY A 8 -17.17 -20.04 -2.76
C GLY A 8 -18.56 -20.26 -2.17
N GLY A 9 -18.75 -21.38 -1.47
CA GLY A 9 -20.03 -21.71 -0.83
C GLY A 9 -20.46 -20.67 0.22
N PRO A 10 -21.77 -20.58 0.53
CA PRO A 10 -22.31 -19.56 1.41
C PRO A 10 -21.70 -19.64 2.82
N LEU A 11 -21.17 -18.52 3.30
CA LEU A 11 -20.60 -18.41 4.64
C LEU A 11 -21.72 -18.32 5.68
N ALA A 12 -21.66 -19.21 6.68
CA ALA A 12 -22.64 -19.31 7.76
C ALA A 12 -22.82 -17.98 8.51
N ALA A 13 -24.09 -17.57 8.66
CA ALA A 13 -24.51 -16.37 9.37
C ALA A 13 -24.37 -16.57 10.89
N GLY A 14 -23.29 -16.04 11.48
CA GLY A 14 -23.10 -15.96 12.93
C GLY A 14 -22.81 -14.53 13.37
N ASN A 15 -23.13 -14.21 14.63
CA ASN A 15 -23.03 -12.88 15.27
C ASN A 15 -21.64 -12.20 15.24
N GLY A 16 -20.61 -12.82 14.65
CA GLY A 16 -19.36 -12.16 14.25
C GLY A 16 -19.47 -11.30 12.97
N GLY A 17 -20.67 -11.14 12.42
CA GLY A 17 -20.91 -10.58 11.08
C GLY A 17 -20.46 -9.14 10.88
N PHE A 18 -20.62 -8.24 11.85
CA PHE A 18 -20.26 -6.83 11.66
C PHE A 18 -18.75 -6.60 11.66
N VAL A 19 -18.03 -7.09 12.69
CA VAL A 19 -16.58 -6.93 12.79
C VAL A 19 -15.87 -7.65 11.64
N ARG A 20 -16.33 -8.86 11.28
CA ARG A 20 -15.75 -9.60 10.14
C ARG A 20 -16.00 -8.89 8.80
N ARG A 21 -17.16 -8.27 8.60
CA ARG A 21 -17.45 -7.46 7.41
C ARG A 21 -16.66 -6.15 7.42
N LEU A 22 -16.46 -5.56 8.59
CA LEU A 22 -15.69 -4.34 8.75
C LEU A 22 -14.19 -4.58 8.57
N ILE A 23 -13.61 -5.68 9.02
CA ILE A 23 -12.17 -6.00 8.87
C ILE A 23 -11.87 -6.68 7.53
N GLY A 24 -12.81 -7.49 7.05
CA GLY A 24 -12.69 -8.28 5.83
C GLY A 24 -11.79 -9.50 5.97
N PRO A 25 -11.53 -10.18 4.84
CA PRO A 25 -10.69 -11.35 4.85
C PRO A 25 -9.23 -10.93 5.09
N VAL A 26 -8.54 -11.71 5.92
CA VAL A 26 -7.10 -11.55 6.15
C VAL A 26 -6.32 -11.74 4.85
N THR A 27 -6.80 -12.60 3.95
CA THR A 27 -6.16 -12.86 2.66
C THR A 27 -7.16 -12.78 1.50
N LEU A 28 -6.70 -12.33 0.34
CA LEU A 28 -7.50 -12.39 -0.88
C LEU A 28 -7.54 -13.83 -1.45
N PRO A 29 -8.67 -14.28 -2.02
CA PRO A 29 -8.71 -15.51 -2.80
C PRO A 29 -7.79 -15.41 -4.01
N ASN A 30 -7.16 -16.52 -4.39
CA ASN A 30 -6.28 -16.60 -5.57
C ASN A 30 -5.23 -15.48 -5.62
N ARG A 31 -4.75 -14.98 -4.47
CA ARG A 31 -3.87 -13.79 -4.39
C ARG A 31 -2.56 -13.87 -5.17
N PHE A 32 -2.13 -15.06 -5.56
CA PHE A 32 -0.93 -15.30 -6.38
C PHE A 32 -1.25 -15.71 -7.82
N ASP A 33 -2.52 -15.66 -8.23
CA ASP A 33 -2.90 -15.88 -9.62
C ASP A 33 -2.41 -14.70 -10.47
N LEU A 34 -1.39 -14.96 -11.28
CA LEU A 34 -0.75 -13.96 -12.14
C LEU A 34 -1.56 -13.65 -13.40
N THR A 35 -2.65 -14.39 -13.67
CA THR A 35 -3.57 -14.06 -14.76
C THR A 35 -4.47 -12.87 -14.40
N ASP A 36 -4.55 -12.53 -13.12
CA ASP A 36 -5.20 -11.32 -12.62
C ASP A 36 -4.19 -10.17 -12.54
N GLY A 37 -4.31 -9.20 -13.44
CA GLY A 37 -3.43 -8.03 -13.49
C GLY A 37 -3.41 -7.21 -12.20
N MET A 38 -4.49 -7.21 -11.40
CA MET A 38 -4.50 -6.52 -10.11
C MET A 38 -3.65 -7.24 -9.06
N ASN A 39 -3.54 -8.57 -9.12
CA ASN A 39 -2.61 -9.31 -8.26
C ASN A 39 -1.15 -9.00 -8.61
N VAL A 40 -0.85 -8.91 -9.91
CA VAL A 40 0.49 -8.54 -10.40
C VAL A 40 0.84 -7.12 -9.91
N LEU A 41 -0.04 -6.14 -10.14
CA LEU A 41 0.16 -4.77 -9.69
C LEU A 41 0.35 -4.68 -8.16
N ARG A 42 -0.49 -5.39 -7.39
CA ARG A 42 -0.41 -5.49 -5.93
C ARG A 42 0.97 -5.99 -5.49
N MET A 43 1.45 -7.10 -6.07
CA MET A 43 2.75 -7.67 -5.74
C MET A 43 3.91 -6.73 -6.07
N VAL A 44 3.90 -6.11 -7.25
CA VAL A 44 4.95 -5.17 -7.66
C VAL A 44 4.97 -3.93 -6.75
N ALA A 45 3.80 -3.37 -6.44
CA ALA A 45 3.69 -2.25 -5.51
C ALA A 45 4.26 -2.60 -4.12
N GLY A 46 3.99 -3.81 -3.63
CA GLY A 46 4.60 -4.32 -2.39
C GLY A 46 6.12 -4.41 -2.49
N LEU A 47 6.64 -5.10 -3.50
CA LEU A 47 8.09 -5.31 -3.68
C LEU A 47 8.87 -3.99 -3.78
N TRP A 48 8.28 -2.93 -4.32
CA TRP A 48 8.90 -1.60 -4.39
C TRP A 48 9.12 -0.92 -3.05
N TYR A 49 8.45 -1.34 -1.97
CA TYR A 49 8.80 -0.85 -0.63
C TYR A 49 10.09 -1.45 -0.07
N LEU A 50 10.55 -2.61 -0.56
CA LEU A 50 11.75 -3.26 -0.05
C LEU A 50 13.01 -2.36 -0.11
N PRO A 51 13.38 -1.77 -1.27
CA PRO A 51 14.52 -0.86 -1.32
C PRO A 51 14.32 0.37 -0.43
N HIS A 52 13.09 0.88 -0.27
CA HIS A 52 12.80 2.04 0.57
C HIS A 52 13.00 1.76 2.07
N VAL A 53 12.57 0.59 2.54
CA VAL A 53 12.82 0.15 3.93
C VAL A 53 14.31 -0.08 4.13
N TYR A 54 14.97 -0.79 3.21
CA TYR A 54 16.41 -1.05 3.28
C TYR A 54 17.22 0.25 3.38
N GLN A 55 16.97 1.21 2.50
CA GLN A 55 17.67 2.50 2.49
C GLN A 55 17.51 3.29 3.80
N LYS A 56 16.33 3.22 4.44
CA LYS A 56 16.12 3.89 5.73
C LYS A 56 16.90 3.21 6.85
N LEU A 57 16.88 1.88 6.89
CA LEU A 57 17.60 1.11 7.91
C LEU A 57 19.12 1.20 7.76
N SER A 58 19.64 1.23 6.53
CA SER A 58 21.07 1.38 6.26
C SER A 58 21.55 2.84 6.33
N GLY A 59 20.63 3.81 6.26
CA GLY A 59 20.92 5.23 6.12
C GLY A 59 20.15 6.10 7.12
N ILE A 60 20.16 5.73 8.40
CA ILE A 60 19.38 6.39 9.46
C ILE A 60 19.69 7.89 9.54
N GLU A 61 20.96 8.28 9.58
CA GLU A 61 21.34 9.70 9.68
C GLU A 61 20.85 10.54 8.48
N GLY A 62 21.00 10.01 7.27
CA GLY A 62 20.51 10.66 6.06
C GLY A 62 18.99 10.80 6.07
N SER A 63 18.30 9.76 6.52
CA SER A 63 16.84 9.78 6.66
C SER A 63 16.39 10.80 7.70
N LEU A 64 17.05 10.88 8.87
CA LEU A 64 16.75 11.88 9.90
C LEU A 64 16.91 13.31 9.37
N LYS A 65 17.99 13.59 8.63
CA LYS A 65 18.20 14.88 7.98
C LYS A 65 17.10 15.19 6.97
N PHE A 66 16.71 14.22 6.14
CA PHE A 66 15.62 14.38 5.19
C PHE A 66 14.30 14.73 5.87
N PHE A 67 13.87 13.94 6.88
CA PHE A 67 12.63 14.20 7.61
C PHE A 67 12.64 15.57 8.31
N ALA A 68 13.76 15.96 8.92
CA ALA A 68 13.92 17.29 9.50
C ALA A 68 13.79 18.40 8.44
N SER A 69 14.43 18.25 7.28
CA SER A 69 14.35 19.22 6.18
C SER A 69 12.96 19.33 5.55
N ALA A 70 12.16 18.25 5.64
CA ALA A 70 10.77 18.22 5.21
C ALA A 70 9.80 18.85 6.25
N GLY A 71 10.31 19.37 7.37
CA GLY A 71 9.50 19.92 8.46
C GLY A 71 8.76 18.88 9.28
N LEU A 72 9.10 17.59 9.14
CA LEU A 72 8.47 16.48 9.86
C LEU A 72 9.17 16.28 11.21
N THR A 73 8.81 17.11 12.19
CA THR A 73 9.40 17.13 13.54
C THR A 73 8.48 16.50 14.59
N PRO A 74 8.97 15.60 15.46
CA PRO A 74 10.36 15.15 15.58
C PRO A 74 10.75 14.10 14.53
N ALA A 75 11.88 14.31 13.83
CA ALA A 75 12.33 13.44 12.74
C ALA A 75 12.43 11.93 13.10
N PRO A 76 12.89 11.52 14.30
CA PRO A 76 12.92 10.12 14.68
C PRO A 76 11.53 9.45 14.68
N LEU A 77 10.47 10.17 15.06
CA LEU A 77 9.11 9.65 15.05
C LEU A 77 8.67 9.33 13.61
N PHE A 78 8.86 10.28 12.69
CA PHE A 78 8.47 10.11 11.30
C PHE A 78 9.31 9.07 10.55
N LEU A 79 10.60 8.97 10.86
CA LEU A 79 11.44 7.88 10.37
C LEU A 79 10.92 6.52 10.84
N GLY A 80 10.60 6.38 12.14
CA GLY A 80 10.03 5.16 12.70
C GLY A 80 8.69 4.79 12.04
N LEU A 81 7.78 5.76 11.91
CA LEU A 81 6.49 5.57 11.22
C LEU A 81 6.67 5.16 9.77
N ALA A 82 7.59 5.80 9.03
CA ALA A 82 7.88 5.44 7.65
C ALA A 82 8.39 4.00 7.55
N ILE A 83 9.35 3.59 8.37
CA ILE A 83 9.86 2.20 8.39
C ILE A 83 8.72 1.21 8.67
N VAL A 84 7.88 1.49 9.67
CA VAL A 84 6.75 0.60 10.03
C VAL A 84 5.75 0.48 8.89
N PHE A 85 5.25 1.60 8.37
CA PHE A 85 4.21 1.55 7.34
C PHE A 85 4.72 1.05 5.99
N GLU A 86 5.96 1.38 5.61
CA GLU A 86 6.58 0.83 4.40
C GLU A 86 6.82 -0.68 4.54
N SER A 87 7.19 -1.17 5.73
CA SER A 87 7.33 -2.61 5.97
C SER A 87 5.98 -3.33 5.93
N LEU A 88 4.92 -2.71 6.49
CA LEU A 88 3.55 -3.22 6.40
C LEU A 88 3.06 -3.25 4.95
N ALA A 89 3.35 -2.22 4.16
CA ALA A 89 3.02 -2.17 2.75
C ALA A 89 3.79 -3.23 1.96
N PHE A 90 5.10 -3.38 2.21
CA PHE A 90 5.92 -4.43 1.61
C PHE A 90 5.33 -5.81 1.86
N ILE A 91 5.12 -6.20 3.11
CA ILE A 91 4.65 -7.54 3.46
C ILE A 91 3.19 -7.73 3.01
N GLY A 92 2.31 -6.77 3.34
CA GLY A 92 0.88 -6.89 3.08
C GLY A 92 0.53 -6.88 1.60
N LEU A 93 1.12 -5.97 0.82
CA LEU A 93 0.92 -5.93 -0.63
C LEU A 93 1.71 -6.99 -1.37
N THR A 94 2.79 -7.57 -0.84
CA THR A 94 3.46 -8.68 -1.54
C THR A 94 2.68 -9.98 -1.34
N PHE A 95 2.29 -10.30 -0.10
CA PHE A 95 1.66 -11.59 0.22
C PHE A 95 0.13 -11.60 0.21
N GLY A 96 -0.50 -10.44 0.03
CA GLY A 96 -1.94 -10.31 -0.13
C GLY A 96 -2.67 -10.36 1.20
N LEU A 97 -2.07 -9.73 2.22
CA LEU A 97 -2.58 -9.67 3.59
C LEU A 97 -3.31 -8.34 3.81
N PHE A 98 -4.52 -8.40 4.36
CA PHE A 98 -5.37 -7.23 4.67
C PHE A 98 -5.38 -6.19 3.53
N THR A 99 -5.40 -6.66 2.27
CA THR A 99 -5.02 -5.86 1.09
C THR A 99 -5.80 -4.56 0.95
N ARG A 100 -7.09 -4.54 1.33
CA ARG A 100 -7.90 -3.33 1.31
C ARG A 100 -7.37 -2.23 2.21
N TRP A 101 -6.95 -2.59 3.42
CA TRP A 101 -6.40 -1.63 4.38
C TRP A 101 -4.96 -1.29 4.06
N ILE A 102 -4.16 -2.28 3.67
CA ILE A 102 -2.76 -2.05 3.31
C ILE A 102 -2.65 -1.18 2.04
N GLY A 103 -3.57 -1.30 1.08
CA GLY A 103 -3.65 -0.40 -0.07
C GLY A 103 -3.90 1.06 0.34
N LEU A 104 -4.76 1.30 1.34
CA LEU A 104 -4.97 2.65 1.89
C LEU A 104 -3.76 3.15 2.70
N VAL A 105 -3.10 2.29 3.46
CA VAL A 105 -1.85 2.63 4.16
C VAL A 105 -0.79 3.05 3.14
N SER A 106 -0.63 2.29 2.07
CA SER A 106 0.32 2.59 0.98
C SER A 106 -0.03 3.90 0.28
N PHE A 107 -1.31 4.16 -0.02
CA PHE A 107 -1.78 5.44 -0.53
C PHE A 107 -1.42 6.61 0.39
N GLY A 108 -1.67 6.46 1.70
CA GLY A 108 -1.30 7.47 2.70
C GLY A 108 0.21 7.70 2.78
N CYS A 109 1.02 6.65 2.72
CA CYS A 109 2.48 6.76 2.67
C CYS A 109 2.94 7.58 1.45
N MET A 110 2.34 7.34 0.28
CA MET A 110 2.68 8.10 -0.93
C MET A 110 2.29 9.57 -0.80
N ALA A 111 1.17 9.89 -0.16
CA ALA A 111 0.77 11.27 0.11
C ALA A 111 1.76 11.99 1.05
N VAL A 112 2.21 11.34 2.12
CA VAL A 112 3.23 11.91 3.02
C VAL A 112 4.58 12.05 2.31
N ALA A 113 4.96 11.07 1.49
CA ALA A 113 6.18 11.15 0.69
C ALA A 113 6.12 12.31 -0.31
N ALA A 114 4.99 12.53 -0.97
CA ALA A 114 4.79 13.65 -1.90
C ALA A 114 4.91 14.99 -1.17
N TYR A 115 4.25 15.11 -0.02
CA TYR A 115 4.42 16.29 0.83
C TYR A 115 5.90 16.54 1.17
N ALA A 116 6.64 15.51 1.61
CA ALA A 116 8.04 15.66 2.00
C ALA A 116 8.95 16.05 0.82
N ILE A 117 8.70 15.53 -0.38
CA ILE A 117 9.45 15.91 -1.58
C ILE A 117 9.11 17.35 -2.00
N LEU A 118 7.83 17.74 -1.97
CA LEU A 118 7.42 19.12 -2.24
C LEU A 118 8.10 20.12 -1.31
N GLN A 119 8.21 19.80 -0.02
CA GLN A 119 8.88 20.67 0.96
C GLN A 119 10.39 20.76 0.73
N THR A 120 11.04 19.67 0.32
CA THR A 120 12.51 19.59 0.25
C THR A 120 13.07 19.96 -1.13
N LYS A 121 12.32 19.70 -2.20
CA LYS A 121 12.76 19.85 -3.59
C LYS A 121 11.88 20.79 -4.42
N GLY A 122 10.72 21.20 -3.89
CA GLY A 122 9.73 21.96 -4.63
C GLY A 122 8.96 21.12 -5.64
N ILE A 123 8.13 21.78 -6.45
CA ILE A 123 7.34 21.11 -7.48
C ILE A 123 8.28 20.72 -8.63
N ASN A 124 8.43 19.41 -8.84
CA ASN A 124 9.05 18.85 -10.02
C ASN A 124 8.15 17.72 -10.52
N TRP A 125 7.71 17.77 -11.77
CA TRP A 125 6.83 16.75 -12.32
C TRP A 125 7.60 15.59 -12.97
N TYR A 126 8.84 15.79 -13.41
CA TYR A 126 9.52 14.83 -14.28
C TYR A 126 10.10 13.62 -13.51
N TRP A 127 9.54 12.43 -13.73
CA TRP A 127 9.86 11.18 -13.04
C TRP A 127 11.35 10.86 -13.04
N ALA A 128 12.01 10.96 -14.20
CA ALA A 128 13.42 10.57 -14.32
C ALA A 128 14.39 11.45 -13.50
N LYS A 129 13.92 12.62 -13.04
CA LYS A 129 14.66 13.51 -12.11
C LYS A 129 14.08 13.49 -10.70
N GLY A 130 13.30 12.45 -10.36
CA GLY A 130 12.67 12.30 -9.05
C GLY A 130 11.48 13.23 -8.83
N GLY A 131 10.70 13.51 -9.88
CA GLY A 131 9.50 14.33 -9.79
C GLY A 131 8.31 13.63 -9.11
N GLU A 132 7.37 14.40 -8.60
CA GLU A 132 6.17 13.98 -7.84
C GLU A 132 5.24 13.02 -8.61
N GLU A 133 5.31 12.98 -9.94
CA GLU A 133 4.39 12.18 -10.76
C GLU A 133 4.47 10.68 -10.46
N TYR A 134 5.65 10.17 -10.06
CA TYR A 134 5.77 8.77 -9.65
C TYR A 134 5.04 8.48 -8.35
N LEU A 135 5.08 9.42 -7.39
CA LEU A 135 4.36 9.29 -6.12
C LEU A 135 2.87 9.33 -6.35
N ALA A 136 2.40 10.21 -7.24
CA ALA A 136 1.01 10.25 -7.66
C ALA A 136 0.59 8.93 -8.32
N PHE A 137 1.39 8.40 -9.26
CA PHE A 137 1.12 7.13 -9.92
C PHE A 137 0.98 5.99 -8.89
N TRP A 138 1.97 5.82 -8.00
CA TRP A 138 1.94 4.75 -7.00
C TRP A 138 0.84 4.95 -5.95
N ALA A 139 0.49 6.19 -5.62
CA ALA A 139 -0.66 6.49 -4.78
C ALA A 139 -1.95 5.97 -5.44
N PHE A 140 -2.25 6.38 -6.67
CA PHE A 140 -3.48 5.94 -7.35
C PHE A 140 -3.49 4.44 -7.65
N ALA A 141 -2.35 3.83 -7.96
CA ALA A 141 -2.23 2.37 -8.06
C ALA A 141 -2.59 1.68 -6.73
N SER A 142 -2.11 2.20 -5.60
CA SER A 142 -2.42 1.67 -4.27
C SER A 142 -3.89 1.82 -3.90
N LEU A 143 -4.50 2.95 -4.28
CA LEU A 143 -5.94 3.16 -4.13
C LEU A 143 -6.74 2.18 -5.00
N ALA A 144 -6.33 1.95 -6.25
CA ALA A 144 -6.97 0.98 -7.13
C ALA A 144 -6.87 -0.45 -6.58
N ILE A 145 -5.72 -0.85 -6.04
CA ILE A 145 -5.53 -2.13 -5.33
C ILE A 145 -6.50 -2.24 -4.17
N ALA A 146 -6.64 -1.18 -3.37
CA ALA A 146 -7.55 -1.16 -2.23
C ALA A 146 -9.00 -1.37 -2.68
N ILE A 147 -9.46 -0.60 -3.68
CA ILE A 147 -10.81 -0.69 -4.25
C ILE A 147 -11.08 -2.07 -4.84
N ASP A 148 -10.14 -2.64 -5.58
CA ASP A 148 -10.25 -3.99 -6.13
C ASP A 148 -10.39 -5.06 -5.04
N ALA A 149 -9.61 -4.95 -3.96
CA ALA A 149 -9.74 -5.84 -2.82
C ALA A 149 -11.14 -5.76 -2.16
N TRP A 150 -11.70 -4.56 -2.02
CA TRP A 150 -13.10 -4.38 -1.56
C TRP A 150 -14.11 -5.01 -2.51
N ARG A 151 -13.94 -4.85 -3.83
CA ARG A 151 -14.85 -5.41 -4.84
C ARG A 151 -14.82 -6.94 -4.84
N LYS A 152 -13.62 -7.55 -4.79
CA LYS A 152 -13.44 -9.00 -4.72
C LYS A 152 -14.11 -9.58 -3.48
N GLU A 153 -13.98 -8.92 -2.33
CA GLU A 153 -14.66 -9.34 -1.10
C GLU A 153 -16.18 -9.29 -1.20
N GLN A 154 -16.73 -8.18 -1.72
CA GLN A 154 -18.18 -8.06 -1.91
C GLN A 154 -18.74 -9.13 -2.86
N ALA A 155 -17.96 -9.57 -3.85
CA ALA A 155 -18.33 -10.65 -4.75
C ALA A 155 -18.37 -12.02 -4.06
N LEU A 156 -17.56 -12.25 -3.01
CA LEU A 156 -17.57 -13.49 -2.22
C LEU A 156 -18.71 -13.54 -1.20
N ALA A 157 -19.26 -12.38 -0.83
CA ALA A 157 -20.37 -12.28 0.13
C ALA A 157 -21.75 -12.48 -0.50
N LYS A 158 -21.83 -12.64 -1.83
CA LYS A 158 -23.05 -12.90 -2.61
C LYS A 158 -23.09 -14.38 -3.02
#